data_AF-A0A086J5I5-F1
#
_entry.id   AF-A0A086J5I5-F1
#
_cell.length_a   1.000
_cell.length_b   1.000
_cell.length_c   1.000
_cell.angle_alpha   90.00
_cell.angle_beta   90.00
_cell.angle_gamma   90.00
#
_symmetry.space_group_name_H-M   'P 1'
#
loop_
_entity.id
_entity.type
_entity.pdbx_description
1 polymer ?
#
loop_
_entity_poly.entity_id
_entity_poly.type
_entity_poly.pdbx_seq_one_letter_code
_entity_poly.pdbx_strand_id
1 'polypeptide(L)'
;MKKFKDHQIEGVEWMWERVRNRKGVVLSDEMGTGKTLQSLEIIQRVWNSIGKSVLIVAPCTLLHNWEKEMEKFQFPIPARIVRSSDTN
;
A
#
# COMPACT_ATOMS: atom_id res chain seq x y z
N MET A 1 15.87 8.54 3.50
CA MET A 1 15.47 8.56 2.07
C MET A 1 14.78 7.25 1.73
N LYS A 2 13.55 7.30 1.17
CA LYS A 2 12.89 6.14 0.55
C LYS A 2 13.84 5.57 -0.50
N LYS A 3 14.45 4.40 -0.25
CA LYS A 3 15.26 3.71 -1.26
C LYS A 3 14.52 2.46 -1.69
N PHE A 4 13.81 2.57 -2.81
CA PHE A 4 13.25 1.40 -3.48
C PHE A 4 14.38 0.60 -4.11
N LYS A 5 14.24 -0.73 -4.09
CA LYS A 5 15.04 -1.63 -4.92
C LYS A 5 14.47 -1.64 -6.34
N ASP A 6 15.28 -1.94 -7.34
CA ASP A 6 14.89 -1.87 -8.75
C ASP A 6 13.62 -2.69 -9.06
N HIS A 7 13.53 -3.91 -8.51
CA HIS A 7 12.35 -4.77 -8.66
C HIS A 7 11.07 -4.16 -8.07
N GLN A 8 11.19 -3.35 -7.01
CA GLN A 8 10.06 -2.68 -6.39
C GLN A 8 9.59 -1.48 -7.23
N ILE A 9 10.52 -0.79 -7.89
CA ILE A 9 10.20 0.29 -8.83
C ILE A 9 9.44 -0.31 -10.01
N GLU A 10 9.97 -1.38 -10.59
CA GLU A 10 9.33 -2.10 -11.70
C GLU A 10 7.93 -2.61 -11.32
N GLY A 11 7.80 -3.25 -10.16
CA GLY A 11 6.53 -3.73 -9.65
C GLY A 11 5.50 -2.61 -9.48
N VAL A 12 5.90 -1.45 -8.93
CA VAL A 12 5.02 -0.28 -8.80
C VAL A 12 4.63 0.29 -10.16
N GLU A 13 5.55 0.45 -11.11
CA GLU A 13 5.20 0.95 -12.43
C GLU A 13 4.21 0.02 -13.16
N TRP A 14 4.46 -1.29 -13.09
CA TRP A 14 3.56 -2.29 -13.65
C TRP A 14 2.16 -2.24 -13.01
N MET A 15 2.09 -2.22 -11.67
CA MET A 15 0.81 -2.10 -10.96
C MET A 15 0.08 -0.79 -11.34
N TRP A 16 0.81 0.33 -11.40
CA TRP A 16 0.24 1.63 -11.72
C TRP A 16 -0.36 1.66 -13.13
N GLU A 17 0.33 1.08 -14.11
CA GLU A 17 -0.15 1.00 -15.49
C GLU A 17 -1.47 0.23 -15.59
N ARG A 18 -1.66 -0.81 -14.78
CA ARG A 18 -2.91 -1.59 -14.76
C ARG A 18 -4.03 -0.86 -14.02
N VAL A 19 -3.73 -0.30 -12.85
CA VAL A 19 -4.73 0.37 -12.01
C VAL A 19 -5.28 1.63 -12.70
N ARG A 20 -4.42 2.45 -13.34
CA ARG A 20 -4.89 3.64 -14.09
C ARG A 20 -5.81 3.29 -15.26
N ASN A 21 -5.68 2.07 -15.80
CA ASN A 21 -6.53 1.51 -16.84
C ASN A 21 -7.73 0.72 -16.28
N ARG A 22 -8.07 0.92 -15.00
CA ARG A 22 -9.19 0.26 -14.30
C ARG A 22 -9.12 -1.27 -14.30
N LYS A 23 -7.90 -1.82 -14.31
CA LYS A 23 -7.67 -3.28 -14.20
C LYS A 23 -7.26 -3.64 -12.77
N GLY A 24 -7.69 -4.82 -12.33
CA GLY A 24 -7.22 -5.43 -11.08
C GLY A 24 -5.78 -5.93 -11.21
N VAL A 25 -5.11 -6.09 -10.07
CA VAL A 25 -3.72 -6.54 -9.99
C VAL A 25 -3.56 -7.53 -8.85
N VAL A 26 -2.69 -8.53 -9.06
CA VAL A 26 -2.26 -9.48 -8.03
C VAL A 26 -0.75 -9.40 -7.92
N LEU A 27 -0.25 -8.98 -6.76
CA LEU A 27 1.18 -8.92 -6.45
C LEU A 27 1.60 -10.16 -5.67
N SER A 28 2.13 -11.16 -6.37
CA SER A 28 2.49 -12.48 -5.81
C SER A 28 4.00 -12.69 -5.65
N ASP A 29 4.77 -11.63 -5.43
CA ASP A 29 6.20 -11.73 -5.16
C ASP A 29 6.49 -12.57 -3.90
N GLU A 30 7.71 -13.09 -3.79
CA GLU A 30 8.18 -13.82 -2.61
C GLU A 30 8.00 -13.02 -1.30
N MET A 31 7.92 -13.73 -0.18
CA MET A 31 7.86 -13.09 1.14
C MET A 31 9.14 -12.30 1.41
N GLY A 32 9.03 -11.13 2.04
CA GLY A 32 10.19 -10.27 2.34
C GLY A 32 10.64 -9.32 1.22
N THR A 33 10.02 -9.34 0.04
CA THR A 33 10.35 -8.43 -1.08
C THR A 33 9.84 -7.00 -0.91
N GLY A 34 9.14 -6.70 0.19
CA GLY A 34 8.64 -5.36 0.52
C GLY A 34 7.31 -5.00 -0.15
N LYS A 35 6.40 -5.96 -0.31
CA LYS A 35 5.06 -5.75 -0.91
C LYS A 35 4.25 -4.63 -0.23
N THR A 36 4.38 -4.46 1.09
CA THR A 36 3.72 -3.36 1.82
C THR A 36 4.19 -2.00 1.32
N LEU A 37 5.50 -1.82 1.12
CA LEU A 37 6.07 -0.57 0.60
C LEU A 37 5.56 -0.31 -0.83
N GLN A 38 5.58 -1.32 -1.70
CA GLN A 38 5.03 -1.18 -3.06
C GLN A 38 3.53 -0.81 -3.03
N SER A 39 2.77 -1.40 -2.11
CA SER A 39 1.34 -1.11 -1.94
C SER A 39 1.11 0.33 -1.48
N LEU A 40 1.87 0.83 -0.51
CA LEU A 40 1.77 2.23 -0.04
C LEU A 40 2.05 3.22 -1.17
N GLU A 41 3.04 2.94 -2.02
CA GLU A 41 3.34 3.79 -3.18
C GLU A 41 2.20 3.80 -4.21
N ILE A 42 1.60 2.64 -4.49
CA ILE A 42 0.41 2.56 -5.35
C ILE A 42 -0.76 3.33 -4.76
N ILE A 43 -1.02 3.20 -3.47
CA ILE A 43 -2.07 3.95 -2.78
C ILE A 43 -1.85 5.44 -2.92
N GLN A 44 -0.60 5.91 -2.78
CA GLN A 44 -0.26 7.32 -2.95
C GLN A 44 -0.56 7.81 -4.37
N ARG A 45 -0.20 7.04 -5.40
CA ARG A 45 -0.51 7.37 -6.81
C ARG A 45 -2.01 7.40 -7.08
N VAL A 46 -2.75 6.40 -6.60
CA VAL A 46 -4.21 6.32 -6.72
C VAL A 46 -4.87 7.52 -6.04
N TRP A 47 -4.42 7.87 -4.82
CA TRP A 47 -4.91 9.02 -4.07
C TRP A 47 -4.73 10.34 -4.83
N ASN A 48 -3.61 10.49 -5.53
CA ASN A 48 -3.28 11.72 -6.24
C ASN A 48 -3.95 11.84 -7.61
N SER A 49 -4.30 10.73 -8.25
CA SER A 49 -4.73 10.74 -9.66
C SER A 49 -6.12 10.19 -9.94
N ILE A 50 -6.67 9.32 -9.07
CA ILE A 50 -7.92 8.60 -9.34
C ILE A 50 -9.01 8.96 -8.33
N GLY A 51 -8.70 8.94 -7.04
CA GLY A 51 -9.71 9.22 -6.01
C GLY A 51 -9.13 9.25 -4.60
N LYS A 52 -9.80 9.98 -3.70
CA LYS A 52 -9.34 10.26 -2.33
C LYS A 52 -9.86 9.26 -1.30
N SER A 53 -10.07 8.00 -1.69
CA SER A 53 -10.60 6.98 -0.78
C SER A 53 -10.02 5.62 -1.11
N VAL A 54 -9.41 4.98 -0.11
CA VAL A 54 -8.77 3.68 -0.22
C VAL A 54 -9.10 2.87 1.03
N LEU A 55 -9.47 1.60 0.84
CA LEU A 55 -9.68 0.64 1.90
C LEU A 55 -8.62 -0.46 1.80
N ILE A 56 -7.89 -0.70 2.88
CA ILE A 56 -6.96 -1.81 3.01
C ILE A 56 -7.59 -2.82 3.96
N VAL A 57 -7.69 -4.07 3.52
CA VAL A 57 -8.17 -5.18 4.36
C VAL A 57 -6.99 -6.11 4.60
N ALA A 58 -6.69 -6.34 5.87
CA ALA A 58 -5.61 -7.22 6.30
C ALA A 58 -5.98 -7.92 7.63
N PRO A 59 -5.39 -9.09 7.93
CA PRO A 59 -5.47 -9.71 9.25
C PRO A 59 -5.11 -8.72 10.38
N CYS A 60 -5.82 -8.80 11.51
CA CYS A 60 -5.62 -7.89 12.66
C CYS A 60 -4.17 -7.87 13.15
N THR A 61 -3.48 -9.02 13.08
CA THR A 61 -2.06 -9.17 13.48
C THR A 61 -1.10 -8.36 12.61
N LEU A 62 -1.49 -7.99 11.39
CA LEU A 62 -0.66 -7.21 10.47
C LEU A 62 -0.89 -5.70 10.59
N LEU A 63 -1.95 -5.24 11.27
CA LEU A 63 -2.28 -3.81 11.35
C LEU A 63 -1.14 -2.99 11.96
N HIS A 64 -0.51 -3.51 13.03
CA HIS A 64 0.66 -2.88 13.66
C HIS A 64 1.86 -2.76 12.70
N ASN A 65 2.05 -3.76 11.83
CA ASN A 65 3.11 -3.71 10.83
C ASN A 65 2.84 -2.64 9.77
N TRP A 66 1.58 -2.50 9.32
CA TRP A 66 1.20 -1.44 8.40
C TRP A 66 1.41 -0.05 9.00
N GLU A 67 1.03 0.14 10.26
CA GLU A 67 1.25 1.40 11.00
C GLU A 67 2.73 1.77 11.05
N LYS A 68 3.58 0.83 11.47
CA LYS A 68 5.03 1.02 11.50
C LYS A 68 5.63 1.35 10.13
N GLU A 69 5.21 0.67 9.07
CA GLU A 69 5.72 0.97 7.73
C GLU A 69 5.21 2.35 7.24
N MET A 70 3.97 2.73 7.56
CA MET A 70 3.46 4.08 7.25
C MET A 70 4.27 5.17 7.95
N GLU A 71 4.59 5.00 9.24
CA GLU A 71 5.44 5.92 9.99
C GLU A 71 6.86 5.96 9.40
N LYS A 72 7.49 4.80 9.23
CA LYS A 72 8.86 4.65 8.72
C LYS A 72 9.04 5.25 7.34
N PHE A 73 8.03 5.13 6.47
CA PHE A 73 8.06 5.71 5.12
C PHE A 73 7.44 7.09 5.02
N GLN A 74 7.07 7.71 6.15
CA GLN A 74 6.45 9.03 6.22
C GLN A 74 5.26 9.14 5.26
N PHE A 75 4.35 8.17 5.36
CA PHE A 75 3.19 8.08 4.48
C PHE A 75 2.31 9.33 4.62
N PRO A 76 2.14 10.12 3.54
CA PRO A 76 1.61 11.48 3.67
C PRO A 76 0.09 11.57 3.67
N ILE A 77 -0.61 10.43 3.57
CA ILE A 77 -2.06 10.38 3.49
C ILE A 77 -2.61 10.01 4.87
N PRO A 78 -3.58 10.77 5.40
CA PRO A 78 -4.24 10.43 6.65
C PRO A 78 -4.84 9.02 6.58
N ALA A 79 -4.50 8.17 7.55
CA ALA A 79 -4.99 6.80 7.65
C ALA A 79 -5.67 6.58 9.00
N ARG A 80 -6.75 5.80 9.01
CA ARG A 80 -7.42 5.35 10.23
C ARG A 80 -7.43 3.84 10.26
N ILE A 81 -6.93 3.26 11.36
CA ILE A 81 -7.00 1.83 11.62
C ILE A 81 -8.35 1.54 12.29
N VAL A 82 -9.06 0.54 11.80
CA VAL A 82 -10.34 0.07 12.36
C VAL A 82 -10.19 -1.40 12.68
N ARG A 83 -10.49 -1.78 13.92
CA ARG A 83 -10.48 -3.16 14.40
C ARG A 83 -11.92 -3.60 14.69
N SER A 84 -12.17 -4.91 14.63
CA SER A 84 -13.50 -5.46 14.93
C SER A 84 -13.95 -5.16 16.36
N SER A 85 -13.02 -5.00 17.31
CA SER A 85 -13.28 -4.60 18.69
C SER A 85 -13.82 -3.18 18.84
N ASP A 86 -13.61 -2.33 17.82
CA ASP A 86 -13.89 -0.89 17.89
C ASP A 86 -15.35 -0.58 17.51
N THR A 87 -16.18 -1.61 17.35
CA THR A 87 -17.56 -1.54 16.85
C THR A 87 -18.61 -1.73 17.95
N ASN A 88 -18.21 -1.59 19.22
CA ASN A 88 -19.13 -1.53 20.36
C ASN A 88 -19.69 -0.12 20.57
#